data_AF-A0A1G7L6Y2-F1
#
_entry.id   AF-A0A1G7L6Y2-F1
#
_cell.length_a   1.000
_cell.length_b   1.000
_cell.length_c   1.000
_cell.angle_alpha   90.00
_cell.angle_beta   90.00
_cell.angle_gamma   90.00
#
_symmetry.space_group_name_H-M   'P 1'
#
loop_
_entity.id
_entity.type
_entity.pdbx_description
1 polymer ?
#
loop_
_entity_poly.entity_id
_entity_poly.type
_entity_poly.pdbx_seq_one_letter_code
_entity_poly.pdbx_strand_id
1 'polypeptide(L)'
;MKRTWIALIMIATSAPCIAQTMSGVCMISEGLHKDGAPVARVMLSENNCATDGRNCMEMSNTSTEWRQWTGVSPEILHRDTSTIDAKLVGDAGSLTCNGVVHDGILSGRFGFDANPAFVTDMAALGFDGILPRKQLSMLMLDITPAWAKQIQSLGITELNTNRLQGLRALHVDADYIHAMAAAGYPELRAGKLTEMKAVGVTPEKVQEAKSLGFQPSEQDLIQMAVFKIDRPFVERMRARGLTDLTLKKLIQIKIFKLDD
;
A
#
# COMPACT_ATOMS: atom_id res chain seq x y z
N MET A 1 -37.81 40.82 -52.53
CA MET A 1 -36.47 41.12 -51.99
C MET A 1 -36.23 40.29 -50.73
N LYS A 2 -35.19 39.44 -50.81
CA LYS A 2 -34.38 38.68 -49.82
C LYS A 2 -34.93 38.47 -48.39
N ARG A 3 -35.20 37.20 -48.04
CA ARG A 3 -35.33 36.66 -46.67
C ARG A 3 -33.92 36.37 -46.14
N THR A 4 -33.50 37.05 -45.08
CA THR A 4 -32.23 36.82 -44.38
C THR A 4 -32.43 35.77 -43.29
N TRP A 5 -31.70 34.65 -43.41
CA TRP A 5 -31.59 33.62 -42.38
C TRP A 5 -30.45 34.01 -41.42
N ILE A 6 -30.74 34.11 -40.13
CA ILE A 6 -29.72 34.30 -39.09
C ILE A 6 -29.26 32.90 -38.66
N ALA A 7 -28.04 32.53 -39.04
CA ALA A 7 -27.40 31.31 -38.58
C ALA A 7 -26.90 31.50 -37.14
N LEU A 8 -27.44 30.72 -36.21
CA LEU A 8 -27.00 30.67 -34.83
C LEU A 8 -25.77 29.76 -34.74
N ILE A 9 -24.58 30.36 -34.59
CA ILE A 9 -23.33 29.61 -34.37
C ILE A 9 -23.31 29.19 -32.91
N MET A 10 -23.57 27.91 -32.62
CA MET A 10 -23.26 27.31 -31.32
C MET A 10 -21.74 27.13 -31.21
N ILE A 11 -21.10 28.02 -30.46
CA ILE A 11 -19.71 27.84 -30.03
C ILE A 11 -19.75 26.80 -28.91
N ALA A 12 -19.36 25.57 -29.23
CA ALA A 12 -19.07 24.55 -28.23
C ALA A 12 -17.81 24.98 -27.46
N THR A 13 -17.98 25.63 -26.31
CA THR A 13 -16.90 25.89 -25.38
C THR A 13 -16.50 24.56 -24.76
N SER A 14 -15.44 23.93 -25.28
CA SER A 14 -14.75 22.85 -24.59
C SER A 14 -14.27 23.39 -23.25
N ALA A 15 -14.90 22.97 -22.15
CA ALA A 15 -14.38 23.25 -20.83
C ALA A 15 -12.95 22.70 -20.77
N PRO A 16 -11.94 23.50 -20.37
CA PRO A 16 -10.62 22.95 -20.13
C PRO A 16 -10.77 21.85 -19.08
N CYS A 17 -10.31 20.65 -19.42
CA CYS A 17 -10.11 19.58 -18.45
C CYS A 17 -9.09 20.12 -17.45
N ILE A 18 -9.56 20.69 -16.34
CA ILE A 18 -8.69 21.03 -15.23
C ILE A 18 -8.28 19.67 -14.66
N ALA A 19 -7.15 19.16 -15.12
CA ALA A 19 -6.43 18.11 -14.42
C ALA A 19 -6.32 18.59 -12.97
N GLN A 20 -6.87 17.84 -12.03
CA GLN A 20 -6.84 18.19 -10.62
C GLN A 20 -5.42 17.96 -10.11
N THR A 21 -4.55 18.94 -10.33
CA THR A 21 -3.17 18.91 -9.87
C THR A 21 -3.15 19.11 -8.36
N MET A 22 -2.65 18.13 -7.63
CA MET A 22 -2.37 18.25 -6.21
C MET A 22 -0.99 18.88 -6.02
N SER A 23 -0.81 19.68 -4.97
CA SER A 23 0.51 20.27 -4.68
C SER A 23 0.77 20.43 -3.19
N GLY A 24 2.05 20.43 -2.83
CA GLY A 24 2.45 20.47 -1.44
C GLY A 24 3.96 20.54 -1.24
N VAL A 25 4.43 20.13 -0.06
CA VAL A 25 5.84 19.93 0.27
C VAL A 25 6.21 18.45 0.12
N CYS A 26 7.36 18.18 -0.47
CA CYS A 26 7.97 16.84 -0.49
C CYS A 26 9.28 16.82 0.29
N MET A 27 9.56 15.66 0.88
CA MET A 27 10.90 15.26 1.30
C MET A 27 11.19 13.86 0.76
N ILE A 28 12.36 13.66 0.16
CA ILE A 28 12.84 12.34 -0.28
C ILE A 28 14.19 12.08 0.38
N SER A 29 14.30 10.95 1.06
CA SER A 29 15.49 10.53 1.80
C SER A 29 15.75 9.04 1.58
N GLU A 30 16.95 8.58 1.94
CA GLU A 30 17.24 7.15 1.96
C GLU A 30 16.59 6.44 3.15
N GLY A 31 15.99 5.28 2.86
CA GLY A 31 15.45 4.35 3.83
C GLY A 31 15.88 2.92 3.50
N LEU A 32 15.49 1.99 4.38
CA LEU A 32 15.77 0.57 4.22
C LEU A 32 14.46 -0.22 4.33
N HIS A 33 14.27 -1.18 3.43
CA HIS A 33 13.31 -2.26 3.62
C HIS A 33 13.75 -3.19 4.75
N LYS A 34 12.84 -4.07 5.20
CA LYS A 34 13.11 -5.02 6.30
C LYS A 34 14.24 -6.01 5.98
N ASP A 35 14.47 -6.28 4.71
CA ASP A 35 15.55 -7.13 4.18
C ASP A 35 16.88 -6.37 3.99
N GLY A 36 16.91 -5.06 4.27
CA GLY A 36 18.07 -4.21 4.10
C GLY A 36 18.23 -3.61 2.70
N ALA A 37 17.29 -3.83 1.77
CA ALA A 37 17.34 -3.19 0.46
C ALA A 37 17.10 -1.66 0.59
N PRO A 38 17.89 -0.82 -0.10
CA PRO A 38 17.73 0.64 -0.05
C PRO A 38 16.48 1.08 -0.81
N VAL A 39 15.73 2.01 -0.23
CA VAL A 39 14.49 2.57 -0.79
C VAL A 39 14.43 4.08 -0.64
N ALA A 40 13.64 4.72 -1.51
CA ALA A 40 13.29 6.12 -1.36
C ALA A 40 12.17 6.25 -0.32
N ARG A 41 12.48 6.86 0.83
CA ARG A 41 11.47 7.29 1.79
C ARG A 41 10.93 8.65 1.37
N VAL A 42 9.66 8.69 1.02
CA VAL A 42 8.97 9.85 0.48
C VAL A 42 7.97 10.35 1.51
N MET A 43 8.12 11.61 1.91
CA MET A 43 7.14 12.32 2.74
C MET A 43 6.47 13.41 1.92
N LEU A 44 5.15 13.45 1.92
CA LEU A 44 4.35 14.46 1.22
C LEU A 44 3.40 15.13 2.19
N SER A 45 3.25 16.46 2.12
CA SER A 45 2.29 17.23 2.91
C SER A 45 1.60 18.25 2.01
N GLU A 46 0.27 18.28 2.00
CA GLU A 46 -0.49 19.23 1.19
C GLU A 46 -0.58 20.62 1.83
N ASN A 47 -0.46 21.66 1.01
CA ASN A 47 -0.42 23.03 1.51
C ASN A 47 -1.75 23.79 1.37
N ASN A 48 -2.68 23.31 0.52
CA ASN A 48 -3.92 24.02 0.18
C ASN A 48 -5.17 23.22 0.59
N CYS A 49 -5.24 22.85 1.87
CA CYS A 49 -6.43 22.19 2.40
C CYS A 49 -7.56 23.22 2.57
N ALA A 50 -8.64 23.09 1.79
CA ALA A 50 -9.85 23.88 1.99
C ALA A 50 -10.43 23.61 3.40
N THR A 51 -11.14 24.60 3.94
CA THR A 51 -11.65 24.65 5.32
C THR A 51 -12.72 23.59 5.68
N ASP A 52 -13.03 22.62 4.81
CA ASP A 52 -14.04 21.59 5.09
C ASP A 52 -13.50 20.37 5.87
N GLY A 53 -12.19 20.35 6.16
CA GLY A 53 -11.56 19.56 7.22
C GLY A 53 -11.63 18.03 7.11
N ARG A 54 -12.25 17.47 6.08
CA ARG A 54 -12.53 16.02 6.03
C ARG A 54 -11.60 15.21 5.14
N ASN A 55 -10.77 15.85 4.31
CA ASN A 55 -9.98 15.17 3.28
C ASN A 55 -8.58 15.75 3.07
N CYS A 56 -7.93 16.33 4.08
CA CYS A 56 -6.55 16.84 3.97
C CYS A 56 -5.53 15.72 4.19
N MET A 57 -4.52 15.59 3.33
CA MET A 57 -3.33 14.80 3.67
C MET A 57 -2.37 15.71 4.42
N GLU A 58 -2.51 15.70 5.75
CA GLU A 58 -1.61 16.41 6.66
C GLU A 58 -0.17 15.94 6.42
N MET A 59 0.05 14.63 6.37
CA MET A 59 1.34 14.04 6.02
C MET A 59 1.14 12.59 5.54
N SER A 60 1.75 12.26 4.40
CA SER A 60 1.96 10.89 3.94
C SER A 60 3.42 10.54 4.07
N ASN A 61 3.71 9.31 4.48
CA ASN A 61 5.06 8.73 4.53
C ASN A 61 5.00 7.35 3.88
N THR A 62 5.72 7.15 2.79
CA THR A 62 5.71 5.90 2.03
C THR A 62 7.11 5.60 1.51
N SER A 63 7.45 4.32 1.42
CA SER A 63 8.71 3.87 0.81
C SER A 63 8.42 3.39 -0.61
N THR A 64 9.29 3.79 -1.54
CA THR A 64 9.20 3.45 -2.98
C THR A 64 10.56 2.97 -3.47
N GLU A 65 10.56 2.18 -4.53
CA GLU A 65 11.80 1.65 -5.09
C GLU A 65 12.56 2.75 -5.84
N TRP A 66 13.88 2.85 -5.64
CA TRP A 66 14.70 3.87 -6.31
C TRP A 66 14.58 3.82 -7.84
N ARG A 67 14.44 2.62 -8.42
CA ARG A 67 14.28 2.41 -9.86
C ARG A 67 13.04 3.07 -10.47
N GLN A 68 12.06 3.46 -9.65
CA GLN A 68 10.84 4.13 -10.11
C GLN A 68 11.05 5.64 -10.26
N TRP A 69 12.14 6.17 -9.68
CA TRP A 69 12.45 7.59 -9.71
C TRP A 69 13.40 7.95 -10.85
N THR A 70 13.19 9.13 -11.39
CA THR A 70 14.12 9.81 -12.29
C THR A 70 14.53 11.15 -11.68
N GLY A 71 15.77 11.58 -11.91
CA GLY A 71 16.28 12.86 -11.39
C GLY A 71 16.65 12.88 -9.91
N VAL A 72 16.48 11.75 -9.19
CA VAL A 72 17.00 11.53 -7.84
C VAL A 72 17.49 10.09 -7.71
N SER A 73 18.57 9.90 -6.95
CA SER A 73 19.13 8.60 -6.57
C SER A 73 19.89 8.74 -5.24
N PRO A 74 20.28 7.64 -4.58
CA PRO A 74 21.13 7.70 -3.39
C PRO A 74 22.41 8.51 -3.61
N GLU A 75 23.06 8.37 -4.78
CA GLU A 75 24.30 9.08 -5.10
C GLU A 75 24.09 10.60 -5.25
N ILE A 76 22.90 11.02 -5.69
CA ILE A 76 22.53 12.43 -5.79
C ILE A 76 22.25 12.99 -4.39
N LEU A 77 21.60 12.22 -3.51
CA LEU A 77 21.29 12.65 -2.14
C LEU A 77 22.54 12.90 -1.29
N HIS A 78 23.63 12.16 -1.55
CA HIS A 78 24.92 12.35 -0.87
C HIS A 78 25.72 13.58 -1.34
N ARG A 79 25.16 14.42 -2.22
CA ARG A 79 25.80 15.64 -2.72
C ARG A 79 24.90 16.84 -2.41
N ASP A 80 25.49 17.92 -1.92
CA ASP A 80 24.78 19.19 -1.89
C ASP A 80 24.58 19.69 -3.33
N THR A 81 23.33 19.88 -3.75
CA THR A 81 22.96 20.29 -5.12
C THR A 81 22.04 21.49 -5.11
N SER A 82 22.16 22.36 -6.13
CA SER A 82 21.45 23.64 -6.16
C SER A 82 19.94 23.49 -6.33
N THR A 83 19.48 22.66 -7.26
CA THR A 83 18.06 22.27 -7.43
C THR A 83 18.00 21.02 -8.30
N ILE A 84 17.16 20.05 -7.94
CA ILE A 84 16.89 18.86 -8.73
C ILE A 84 15.37 18.65 -8.91
N ASP A 85 15.03 17.96 -9.99
CA ASP A 85 13.67 17.55 -10.32
C ASP A 85 13.55 16.03 -10.20
N ALA A 86 13.04 15.56 -9.08
CA ALA A 86 12.70 14.15 -8.89
C ALA A 86 11.32 13.86 -9.50
N LYS A 87 11.18 12.78 -10.27
CA LYS A 87 9.89 12.37 -10.85
C LYS A 87 9.63 10.88 -10.67
N LEU A 88 8.41 10.57 -10.27
CA LEU A 88 7.83 9.23 -10.22
C LEU A 88 6.64 9.21 -11.18
N VAL A 89 6.72 8.41 -12.23
CA VAL A 89 5.69 8.33 -13.28
C VAL A 89 5.21 6.89 -13.41
N GLY A 90 3.89 6.71 -13.46
CA GLY A 90 3.25 5.42 -13.67
C GLY A 90 1.82 5.58 -14.17
N ASP A 91 1.10 4.47 -14.30
CA ASP A 91 -0.26 4.49 -14.88
C ASP A 91 -1.18 5.47 -14.14
N ALA A 92 -1.09 5.50 -12.81
CA ALA A 92 -1.90 6.35 -11.94
C ALA A 92 -1.61 7.86 -12.09
N GLY A 93 -0.48 8.27 -12.65
CA GLY A 93 -0.15 9.69 -12.83
C GLY A 93 1.34 9.98 -12.71
N SER A 94 1.64 11.27 -12.57
CA SER A 94 3.02 11.77 -12.44
C SER A 94 3.15 12.58 -11.16
N LEU A 95 4.02 12.13 -10.25
CA LEU A 95 4.47 12.87 -9.08
C LEU A 95 5.82 13.52 -9.39
N THR A 96 5.93 14.82 -9.17
CA THR A 96 7.18 15.58 -9.24
C THR A 96 7.54 16.10 -7.86
N CYS A 97 8.83 16.18 -7.56
CA CYS A 97 9.37 16.85 -6.37
C CYS A 97 10.56 17.70 -6.81
N ASN A 98 10.32 19.02 -6.92
CA ASN A 98 11.33 20.00 -7.27
C ASN A 98 11.87 20.64 -6.00
N GLY A 99 13.17 20.55 -5.78
CA GLY A 99 13.76 21.00 -4.51
C GLY A 99 15.27 20.97 -4.49
N VAL A 100 15.81 21.18 -3.30
CA VAL A 100 17.26 21.19 -3.04
C VAL A 100 17.65 19.98 -2.22
N VAL A 101 18.85 19.46 -2.45
CA VAL A 101 19.42 18.40 -1.61
C VAL A 101 20.32 19.03 -0.57
N HIS A 102 20.07 18.70 0.69
CA HIS A 102 20.94 19.05 1.80
C HIS A 102 20.92 17.91 2.82
N ASP A 103 22.11 17.53 3.30
CA ASP A 103 22.28 16.50 4.34
C ASP A 103 21.54 15.18 4.04
N GLY A 104 21.64 14.67 2.80
CA GLY A 104 21.00 13.41 2.41
C GLY A 104 19.50 13.50 2.13
N ILE A 105 18.90 14.69 2.15
CA ILE A 105 17.45 14.89 1.99
C ILE A 105 17.18 15.87 0.85
N LEU A 106 16.41 15.43 -0.15
CA LEU A 106 15.76 16.32 -1.10
C LEU A 106 14.53 16.94 -0.43
N SER A 107 14.50 18.25 -0.25
CA SER A 107 13.35 18.99 0.28
C SER A 107 12.84 20.00 -0.74
N GLY A 108 11.53 20.02 -0.98
CA GLY A 108 10.99 20.83 -2.08
C GLY A 108 9.47 20.89 -2.15
N ARG A 109 8.99 21.26 -3.35
CA ARG A 109 7.57 21.31 -3.68
C ARG A 109 7.20 20.12 -4.54
N PHE A 110 6.11 19.46 -4.20
CA PHE A 110 5.54 18.44 -5.06
C PHE A 110 4.39 18.96 -5.89
N GLY A 111 4.26 18.40 -7.09
CA GLY A 111 3.06 18.45 -7.92
C GLY A 111 2.68 17.02 -8.31
N PHE A 112 1.40 16.69 -8.22
CA PHE A 112 0.88 15.41 -8.70
C PHE A 112 -0.20 15.65 -9.75
N ASP A 113 0.05 15.16 -10.95
CA ASP A 113 -0.89 15.17 -12.07
C ASP A 113 -1.55 13.79 -12.20
N ALA A 114 -2.81 13.74 -11.78
CA ALA A 114 -3.70 12.59 -11.90
C ALA A 114 -3.91 12.20 -13.37
N ASN A 115 -3.89 10.90 -13.68
CA ASN A 115 -4.16 10.40 -15.03
C ASN A 115 -5.63 9.96 -15.21
N PRO A 116 -6.47 10.67 -15.98
CA PRO A 116 -7.88 10.28 -16.17
C PRO A 116 -8.06 8.93 -16.88
N ALA A 117 -7.11 8.51 -17.72
CA ALA A 117 -7.17 7.23 -18.41
C ALA A 117 -7.12 6.06 -17.40
N PHE A 118 -6.27 6.15 -16.38
CA PHE A 118 -6.20 5.15 -15.32
C PHE A 118 -7.52 4.99 -14.56
N VAL A 119 -8.22 6.10 -14.27
CA VAL A 119 -9.54 6.02 -13.62
C VAL A 119 -10.53 5.27 -14.52
N THR A 120 -10.49 5.52 -15.82
CA THR A 120 -11.33 4.82 -16.81
C THR A 120 -11.00 3.33 -16.88
N ASP A 121 -9.71 2.98 -16.93
CA ASP A 121 -9.25 1.59 -16.99
C ASP A 121 -9.60 0.82 -15.71
N MET A 122 -9.45 1.45 -14.54
CA MET A 122 -9.81 0.85 -13.27
C MET A 122 -11.34 0.70 -13.12
N ALA A 123 -12.14 1.67 -13.58
CA ALA A 123 -13.59 1.56 -13.61
C ALA A 123 -14.06 0.41 -14.53
N ALA A 124 -13.38 0.18 -15.66
CA ALA A 124 -13.65 -0.97 -16.52
C ALA A 124 -13.37 -2.33 -15.84
N LEU A 125 -12.53 -2.35 -14.79
CA LEU A 125 -12.30 -3.50 -13.91
C LEU A 125 -13.27 -3.55 -12.71
N GLY A 126 -14.22 -2.61 -12.61
CA GLY A 126 -15.18 -2.49 -11.50
C GLY A 126 -14.63 -1.75 -10.26
N PHE A 127 -13.55 -0.99 -10.42
CA PHE A 127 -12.93 -0.21 -9.34
C PHE A 127 -13.19 1.29 -9.51
N ASP A 128 -14.34 1.74 -8.97
CA ASP A 128 -14.77 3.13 -9.04
C ASP A 128 -14.28 3.98 -7.85
N GLY A 129 -14.62 5.28 -7.88
CA GLY A 129 -14.40 6.20 -6.75
C GLY A 129 -12.92 6.54 -6.52
N ILE A 130 -12.10 6.48 -7.57
CA ILE A 130 -10.69 6.85 -7.53
C ILE A 130 -10.56 8.35 -7.75
N LEU A 131 -10.50 9.09 -6.65
CA LEU A 131 -10.20 10.53 -6.63
C LEU A 131 -8.67 10.76 -6.70
N PRO A 132 -8.18 11.95 -7.07
CA PRO A 132 -6.74 12.23 -7.23
C PRO A 132 -5.88 11.81 -6.03
N ARG A 133 -6.35 12.05 -4.80
CA ARG A 133 -5.68 11.59 -3.57
C ARG A 133 -5.48 10.08 -3.54
N LYS A 134 -6.51 9.32 -3.91
CA LYS A 134 -6.42 7.86 -3.97
C LYS A 134 -5.50 7.42 -5.11
N GLN A 135 -5.51 8.16 -6.21
CA GLN A 135 -4.65 7.90 -7.35
C GLN A 135 -3.16 8.13 -7.03
N LEU A 136 -2.83 9.17 -6.26
CA LEU A 136 -1.48 9.40 -5.74
C LEU A 136 -1.03 8.22 -4.85
N SER A 137 -1.89 7.75 -3.94
CA SER A 137 -1.59 6.56 -3.12
C SER A 137 -1.35 5.32 -3.98
N MET A 138 -2.15 5.14 -5.04
CA MET A 138 -1.98 4.04 -5.99
C MET A 138 -0.70 4.15 -6.80
N LEU A 139 -0.26 5.36 -7.20
CA LEU A 139 1.03 5.59 -7.84
C LEU A 139 2.18 5.19 -6.90
N MET A 140 2.14 5.66 -5.64
CA MET A 140 3.19 5.36 -4.65
C MET A 140 3.28 3.88 -4.30
N LEU A 141 2.16 3.15 -4.38
CA LEU A 141 2.12 1.70 -4.18
C LEU A 141 2.37 0.90 -5.48
N ASP A 142 2.57 1.56 -6.62
CA ASP A 142 2.74 0.92 -7.93
C ASP A 142 1.56 0.00 -8.30
N ILE A 143 0.33 0.49 -8.08
CA ILE A 143 -0.91 -0.20 -8.43
C ILE A 143 -1.28 0.17 -9.86
N THR A 144 -1.25 -0.82 -10.75
CA THR A 144 -1.59 -0.68 -12.17
C THR A 144 -2.89 -1.40 -12.51
N PRO A 145 -3.60 -1.05 -13.60
CA PRO A 145 -4.75 -1.82 -14.08
C PRO A 145 -4.39 -3.28 -14.39
N ALA A 146 -3.18 -3.51 -14.92
CA ALA A 146 -2.67 -4.85 -15.19
C ALA A 146 -2.54 -5.69 -13.90
N TRP A 147 -1.96 -5.10 -12.84
CA TRP A 147 -1.84 -5.77 -11.55
C TRP A 147 -3.22 -5.99 -10.89
N ALA A 148 -4.11 -5.00 -10.94
CA ALA A 148 -5.48 -5.15 -10.41
C ALA A 148 -6.23 -6.31 -11.09
N LYS A 149 -6.09 -6.44 -12.42
CA LYS A 149 -6.64 -7.55 -13.19
C LYS A 149 -6.00 -8.90 -12.82
N GLN A 150 -4.68 -8.94 -12.63
CA GLN A 150 -3.98 -10.14 -12.15
C GLN A 150 -4.53 -10.57 -10.79
N ILE A 151 -4.68 -9.65 -9.85
CA ILE A 151 -5.24 -9.94 -8.52
C ILE A 151 -6.69 -10.45 -8.61
N GLN A 152 -7.53 -9.87 -9.46
CA GLN A 152 -8.88 -10.39 -9.72
C GLN A 152 -8.86 -11.82 -10.29
N SER A 153 -7.91 -12.12 -11.18
CA SER A 153 -7.80 -13.46 -11.80
C SER A 153 -7.44 -14.58 -10.83
N LEU A 154 -6.91 -14.24 -9.64
CA LEU A 154 -6.66 -15.19 -8.55
C LEU A 154 -7.94 -15.61 -7.79
N GLY A 155 -9.09 -15.01 -8.13
CA GLY A 155 -10.37 -15.30 -7.46
C GLY A 155 -10.54 -14.64 -6.09
N ILE A 156 -9.73 -13.61 -5.77
CA ILE A 156 -9.84 -12.88 -4.51
C ILE A 156 -11.20 -12.18 -4.43
N THR A 157 -11.86 -12.33 -3.29
CA THR A 157 -13.19 -11.79 -3.00
C THR A 157 -13.10 -10.54 -2.12
N GLU A 158 -14.21 -9.79 -2.04
CA GLU A 158 -14.32 -8.52 -1.30
C GLU A 158 -13.35 -7.43 -1.78
N LEU A 159 -12.89 -7.52 -3.03
CA LEU A 159 -12.00 -6.52 -3.62
C LEU A 159 -12.71 -5.18 -3.81
N ASN A 160 -12.05 -4.13 -3.33
CA ASN A 160 -12.35 -2.74 -3.62
C ASN A 160 -11.04 -1.95 -3.64
N THR A 161 -11.08 -0.66 -3.96
CA THR A 161 -9.87 0.16 -4.10
C THR A 161 -9.05 0.29 -2.80
N ASN A 162 -9.67 0.17 -1.62
CA ASN A 162 -8.93 0.16 -0.34
C ASN A 162 -8.28 -1.21 -0.11
N ARG A 163 -8.94 -2.31 -0.49
CA ARG A 163 -8.37 -3.65 -0.39
C ARG A 163 -7.20 -3.86 -1.34
N LEU A 164 -7.25 -3.33 -2.57
CA LEU A 164 -6.11 -3.33 -3.48
C LEU A 164 -4.88 -2.65 -2.86
N GLN A 165 -5.07 -1.47 -2.26
CA GLN A 165 -3.98 -0.77 -1.57
C GLN A 165 -3.44 -1.57 -0.39
N GLY A 166 -4.30 -2.17 0.44
CA GLY A 166 -3.88 -3.01 1.55
C GLY A 166 -3.09 -4.25 1.13
N LEU A 167 -3.55 -4.94 0.07
CA LEU A 167 -2.84 -6.09 -0.50
C LEU A 167 -1.46 -5.68 -1.00
N ARG A 168 -1.38 -4.59 -1.78
CA ARG A 168 -0.12 -4.11 -2.33
C ARG A 168 0.86 -3.66 -1.25
N ALA A 169 0.40 -2.84 -0.30
CA ALA A 169 1.22 -2.30 0.79
C ALA A 169 1.78 -3.38 1.72
N LEU A 170 1.10 -4.51 1.85
CA LEU A 170 1.54 -5.65 2.66
C LEU A 170 2.28 -6.72 1.85
N HIS A 171 2.49 -6.51 0.55
CA HIS A 171 3.08 -7.50 -0.35
C HIS A 171 2.31 -8.83 -0.29
N VAL A 172 0.99 -8.76 -0.40
CA VAL A 172 0.11 -9.90 -0.65
C VAL A 172 0.03 -10.10 -2.16
N ASP A 173 0.83 -11.05 -2.66
CA ASP A 173 0.96 -11.41 -4.07
C ASP A 173 0.47 -12.85 -4.33
N ALA A 174 0.53 -13.27 -5.58
CA ALA A 174 0.14 -14.63 -5.99
C ALA A 174 0.94 -15.70 -5.24
N ASP A 175 2.25 -15.48 -5.04
CA ASP A 175 3.14 -16.43 -4.36
C ASP A 175 2.71 -16.67 -2.91
N TYR A 176 2.43 -15.60 -2.17
CA TYR A 176 1.91 -15.70 -0.81
C TYR A 176 0.57 -16.46 -0.76
N ILE A 177 -0.36 -16.13 -1.66
CA ILE A 177 -1.69 -16.76 -1.71
C ILE A 177 -1.57 -18.26 -2.02
N HIS A 178 -0.79 -18.62 -3.03
CA HIS A 178 -0.56 -20.02 -3.40
C HIS A 178 0.16 -20.80 -2.30
N ALA A 179 1.15 -20.20 -1.65
CA ALA A 179 1.87 -20.85 -0.56
C ALA A 179 0.97 -21.09 0.67
N MET A 180 0.11 -20.13 1.02
CA MET A 180 -0.89 -20.31 2.09
C MET A 180 -1.93 -21.37 1.74
N ALA A 181 -2.40 -21.40 0.49
CA ALA A 181 -3.30 -22.45 0.01
C ALA A 181 -2.66 -23.84 0.09
N ALA A 182 -1.39 -23.98 -0.34
CA ALA A 182 -0.62 -25.21 -0.23
C ALA A 182 -0.38 -25.64 1.24
N ALA A 183 -0.29 -24.67 2.15
CA ALA A 183 -0.23 -24.94 3.59
C ALA A 183 -1.59 -25.35 4.19
N GLY A 184 -2.66 -25.40 3.39
CA GLY A 184 -4.00 -25.85 3.77
C GLY A 184 -4.98 -24.71 4.10
N TYR A 185 -4.66 -23.46 3.75
CA TYR A 185 -5.47 -22.27 4.05
C TYR A 185 -5.79 -21.51 2.75
N PRO A 186 -6.76 -21.98 1.94
CA PRO A 186 -7.11 -21.39 0.65
C PRO A 186 -7.99 -20.13 0.81
N GLU A 187 -7.62 -19.23 1.71
CA GLU A 187 -8.35 -17.98 1.96
C GLU A 187 -8.26 -17.06 0.75
N LEU A 188 -9.41 -16.50 0.34
CA LEU A 188 -9.51 -15.61 -0.82
C LEU A 188 -10.14 -14.26 -0.47
N ARG A 189 -10.62 -14.03 0.76
CA ARG A 189 -11.13 -12.72 1.17
C ARG A 189 -9.97 -11.76 1.36
N ALA A 190 -9.96 -10.67 0.59
CA ALA A 190 -8.87 -9.69 0.61
C ALA A 190 -8.59 -9.17 2.03
N GLY A 191 -9.64 -8.90 2.81
CA GLY A 191 -9.50 -8.44 4.19
C GLY A 191 -8.74 -9.43 5.08
N LYS A 192 -9.03 -10.73 4.95
CA LYS A 192 -8.39 -11.75 5.78
C LYS A 192 -6.94 -12.01 5.37
N LEU A 193 -6.66 -12.00 4.08
CA LEU A 193 -5.29 -12.07 3.56
C LEU A 193 -4.44 -10.91 4.09
N THR A 194 -4.97 -9.68 4.05
CA THR A 194 -4.26 -8.52 4.63
C THR A 194 -4.08 -8.64 6.13
N GLU A 195 -5.07 -9.12 6.87
CA GLU A 195 -4.96 -9.31 8.33
C GLU A 195 -3.86 -10.32 8.69
N MET A 196 -3.86 -11.49 8.03
CA MET A 196 -2.85 -12.52 8.22
C MET A 196 -1.45 -12.00 7.90
N LYS A 197 -1.26 -11.34 6.75
CA LYS A 197 0.04 -10.79 6.34
C LYS A 197 0.52 -9.68 7.28
N ALA A 198 -0.38 -8.80 7.74
CA ALA A 198 -0.05 -7.68 8.62
C ALA A 198 0.54 -8.14 9.97
N VAL A 199 0.04 -9.24 10.53
CA VAL A 199 0.58 -9.83 11.77
C VAL A 199 1.68 -10.85 11.51
N GLY A 200 2.08 -11.03 10.24
CA GLY A 200 3.18 -11.89 9.82
C GLY A 200 2.86 -13.38 9.88
N VAL A 201 1.62 -13.80 9.59
CA VAL A 201 1.30 -15.21 9.33
C VAL A 201 1.92 -15.61 8.00
N THR A 202 2.74 -16.67 8.04
CA THR A 202 3.43 -17.24 6.88
C THR A 202 3.22 -18.76 6.82
N PRO A 203 3.45 -19.41 5.67
CA PRO A 203 3.42 -20.86 5.56
C PRO A 203 4.33 -21.57 6.58
N GLU A 204 5.47 -20.99 6.92
CA GLU A 204 6.41 -21.55 7.90
C GLU A 204 5.79 -21.57 9.31
N LYS A 205 5.12 -20.49 9.73
CA LYS A 205 4.38 -20.46 11.00
C LYS A 205 3.23 -21.45 11.05
N VAL A 206 2.59 -21.69 9.91
CA VAL A 206 1.57 -22.74 9.79
C VAL A 206 2.18 -24.12 10.04
N GLN A 207 3.32 -24.43 9.39
CA GLN A 207 4.01 -25.70 9.58
C GLN A 207 4.53 -25.86 11.02
N GLU A 208 5.05 -24.78 11.61
CA GLU A 208 5.45 -24.76 13.02
C GLU A 208 4.27 -25.12 13.93
N ALA A 209 3.12 -24.47 13.78
CA ALA A 209 1.93 -24.76 14.58
C ALA A 209 1.48 -26.23 14.43
N LYS A 210 1.48 -26.76 13.20
CA LYS A 210 1.16 -28.17 12.93
C LYS A 210 2.15 -29.13 13.59
N SER A 211 3.45 -28.82 13.54
CA SER A 211 4.50 -29.62 14.18
C SER A 211 4.44 -29.61 15.71
N LEU A 212 3.80 -28.60 16.30
CA LEU A 212 3.50 -28.54 17.74
C LEU A 212 2.24 -29.35 18.11
N GLY A 213 1.55 -29.93 17.13
CA GLY A 213 0.34 -30.73 17.31
C GLY A 213 -0.96 -29.93 17.22
N PHE A 214 -0.92 -28.68 16.74
CA PHE A 214 -2.11 -27.84 16.58
C PHE A 214 -2.69 -27.93 15.17
N GLN A 215 -4.00 -27.74 15.06
CA GLN A 215 -4.71 -27.55 13.80
C GLN A 215 -5.44 -26.20 13.84
N PRO A 216 -4.70 -25.08 13.74
CA PRO A 216 -5.29 -23.76 13.93
C PRO A 216 -6.23 -23.40 12.79
N SER A 217 -7.33 -22.69 13.09
CA SER A 217 -8.05 -21.91 12.07
C SER A 217 -7.22 -20.69 11.63
N GLU A 218 -7.65 -19.97 10.59
CA GLU A 218 -7.05 -18.69 10.19
C GLU A 218 -7.05 -17.69 11.36
N GLN A 219 -8.14 -17.68 12.14
CA GLN A 219 -8.26 -16.81 13.31
C GLN A 219 -7.30 -17.20 14.43
N ASP A 220 -7.02 -18.50 14.59
CA ASP A 220 -6.04 -18.96 15.55
C ASP A 220 -4.62 -18.58 15.13
N LEU A 221 -4.28 -18.70 13.83
CA LEU A 221 -2.97 -18.27 13.31
C LEU A 221 -2.70 -16.79 13.57
N ILE A 222 -3.72 -15.94 13.36
CA ILE A 222 -3.63 -14.51 13.67
C ILE A 222 -3.38 -14.28 15.15
N GLN A 223 -4.15 -14.93 16.03
CA GLN A 223 -3.97 -14.80 17.48
C GLN A 223 -2.60 -15.30 17.93
N MET A 224 -2.14 -16.45 17.40
CA MET A 224 -0.81 -16.97 17.69
C MET A 224 0.27 -15.97 17.30
N ALA A 225 0.16 -15.34 16.13
CA ALA A 225 1.11 -14.34 15.68
C ALA A 225 1.10 -13.07 16.55
N VAL A 226 -0.09 -12.57 16.91
CA VAL A 226 -0.27 -11.38 17.76
C VAL A 226 0.30 -11.60 19.16
N PHE A 227 -0.01 -12.76 19.78
CA PHE A 227 0.43 -13.08 21.14
C PHE A 227 1.81 -13.76 21.20
N LYS A 228 2.49 -13.91 20.06
CA LYS A 228 3.79 -14.60 19.94
C LYS A 228 3.75 -16.00 20.57
N ILE A 229 2.72 -16.77 20.22
CA ILE A 229 2.59 -18.18 20.59
C ILE A 229 3.38 -18.98 19.55
N ASP A 230 4.68 -19.09 19.81
CA ASP A 230 5.66 -19.80 18.99
C ASP A 230 6.15 -21.08 19.69
N ARG A 231 6.99 -21.88 19.00
CA ARG A 231 7.59 -23.09 19.57
C ARG A 231 8.30 -22.84 20.90
N PRO A 232 9.20 -21.84 21.03
CA PRO A 232 9.83 -21.55 22.31
C PRO A 232 8.83 -21.33 23.45
N PHE A 233 7.75 -20.59 23.20
CA PHE A 233 6.72 -20.38 24.22
C PHE A 233 6.00 -21.68 24.60
N VAL A 234 5.58 -22.47 23.62
CA VAL A 234 4.87 -23.74 23.85
C VAL A 234 5.74 -24.74 24.60
N GLU A 235 7.02 -24.86 24.23
CA GLU A 235 7.98 -25.75 24.89
C GLU A 235 8.24 -25.33 26.34
N ARG A 236 8.34 -24.01 26.63
CA ARG A 236 8.43 -23.52 28.01
C ARG A 236 7.21 -23.89 28.84
N MET A 237 6.00 -23.76 28.27
CA MET A 237 4.77 -24.14 28.98
C MET A 237 4.73 -25.65 29.26
N ARG A 238 5.14 -26.48 28.31
CA ARG A 238 5.26 -27.94 28.50
C ARG A 238 6.28 -28.30 29.57
N ALA A 239 7.44 -27.62 29.60
CA ALA A 239 8.47 -27.83 30.61
C ALA A 239 8.01 -27.48 32.03
N ARG A 240 7.03 -26.58 32.18
CA ARG A 240 6.36 -26.26 33.46
C ARG A 240 5.32 -27.32 33.89
N GLY A 241 5.22 -28.44 33.17
CA GLY A 241 4.29 -29.53 33.48
C GLY A 241 2.88 -29.34 32.94
N LEU A 242 2.63 -28.31 32.11
CA LEU A 242 1.35 -28.12 31.43
C LEU A 242 1.27 -29.07 30.23
N THR A 243 0.59 -30.20 30.39
CA THR A 243 0.52 -31.26 29.36
C THR A 243 -0.73 -31.17 28.47
N ASP A 244 -1.84 -30.62 28.97
CA ASP A 244 -3.08 -30.39 28.21
C ASP A 244 -3.17 -28.93 27.73
N LEU A 245 -2.23 -28.53 26.87
CA LEU A 245 -2.16 -27.19 26.29
C LEU A 245 -2.94 -27.13 24.98
N THR A 246 -4.14 -26.54 25.02
CA THR A 246 -4.86 -26.14 23.81
C THR A 246 -4.44 -24.72 23.39
N LEU A 247 -4.64 -24.36 22.12
CA LEU A 247 -4.38 -22.99 21.64
C LEU A 247 -5.13 -21.95 22.47
N LYS A 248 -6.39 -22.21 22.81
CA LYS A 248 -7.19 -21.32 23.68
C LYS A 248 -6.53 -21.09 25.03
N LYS A 249 -5.98 -22.14 25.67
CA LYS A 249 -5.27 -22.02 26.95
C LYS A 249 -3.97 -21.22 26.79
N LEU A 250 -3.21 -21.46 25.73
CA LEU A 250 -1.98 -20.71 25.43
C LEU A 250 -2.25 -19.21 25.22
N ILE A 251 -3.33 -18.89 24.51
CA ILE A 251 -3.81 -17.51 24.32
C ILE A 251 -4.20 -16.90 25.68
N GLN A 252 -4.95 -17.63 26.51
CA GLN A 252 -5.32 -17.15 27.85
C GLN A 252 -4.10 -16.90 28.74
N ILE A 253 -3.10 -17.79 28.72
CA ILE A 253 -1.85 -17.60 29.46
C ILE A 253 -1.20 -16.27 29.06
N LYS A 254 -1.11 -15.96 27.76
CA LYS A 254 -0.56 -14.69 27.25
C LYS A 254 -1.40 -13.47 27.64
N ILE A 255 -2.72 -13.56 27.54
CA ILE A 255 -3.63 -12.45 27.89
C ILE A 255 -3.54 -12.12 29.38
N PHE A 256 -3.50 -13.14 30.24
CA PHE A 256 -3.48 -12.97 31.70
C PHE A 256 -2.06 -12.90 32.29
N LYS A 257 -1.00 -12.90 31.46
CA LYS A 257 0.41 -12.87 31.86
C LYS A 257 0.74 -13.96 32.88
N LEU A 258 0.29 -15.17 32.61
CA LEU A 258 0.53 -16.35 33.46
C LEU A 258 1.79 -17.12 33.03
N ASP A 259 2.61 -16.52 32.17
CA ASP A 259 3.83 -17.11 31.61
C ASP A 259 5.12 -16.77 32.36
N ASP A 260 5.02 -15.90 33.36
CA ASP A 260 6.09 -15.60 34.34
C ASP A 260 6.18 -16.68 35.45
#